data_AF-A0A4R0PYA8-F1
#
_entry.id   AF-A0A4R0PYA8-F1
#
_cell.length_a   1.000
_cell.length_b   1.000
_cell.length_c   1.000
_cell.angle_alpha   90.00
_cell.angle_beta   90.00
_cell.angle_gamma   90.00
#
_symmetry.space_group_name_H-M   'P 1'
#
loop_
_entity.id
_entity.type
_entity.pdbx_description
1 polymer ?
#
loop_
_entity_poly.entity_id
_entity_poly.type
_entity_poly.pdbx_seq_one_letter_code
_entity_poly.pdbx_strand_id
1 'polypeptide(L)'
;MNISIADLHCHPSMKPYGRSFPDRIPGADPLVKDCIYFYGNPPFVKKILNKILGITSFPQAGIQALEKGGVGLVFCSLYPFEKGFVRKNALPGDLVTDSVNLVTGIGKERIHYIQDQNNGYFTDLENEYAFLKALDGRIFTFGSKKLRYVLLIDFQHIAQSTDDEAYTVYIGLSFEGMHALYNRFEDVGSDDPLVKQSLMDNLAKVKAWPHCPLFITFAHHFYNGLCGHAASLTDFSVKLITNQSEMLGKGLNALGKDMIRALLAKTNGKRILIDIKHMSIVARKEYFELLDQEYKNEHIPVIVSHGAICGDDYAYNWFLSADINFSDLEIVLIAQSEGLFGIQLDERRIASSHEIALFRKHLGSEAILLHAALFVWRQIRYIAVLLDINRLPAWDIQCLGSDNDGIVNPIDGIWTSADFGLLKDRLLIHANAFVENPDYTMSMPGNLISGEEIVEKFMSGNMLSFMEKNFR
;
A
#
# COMPACT_ATOMS: atom_id res chain seq x y z
N MET A 1 5.65 20.20 12.36
CA MET A 1 5.71 19.76 10.95
C MET A 1 4.34 20.00 10.32
N ASN A 2 4.27 20.51 9.08
CA ASN A 2 3.00 20.87 8.44
C ASN A 2 2.55 19.81 7.42
N ILE A 3 2.47 18.54 7.84
CA ILE A 3 1.96 17.44 7.01
C ILE A 3 0.54 17.14 7.47
N SER A 4 -0.46 17.49 6.67
CA SER A 4 -1.87 17.29 7.02
C SER A 4 -2.41 15.91 6.65
N ILE A 5 -1.82 15.28 5.63
CA ILE A 5 -2.21 13.97 5.10
C ILE A 5 -0.96 13.19 4.74
N ALA A 6 -0.93 11.93 5.18
CA ALA A 6 0.11 10.96 4.88
C ALA A 6 -0.52 9.64 4.40
N ASP A 7 0.13 8.96 3.45
CA ASP A 7 -0.33 7.69 2.88
C ASP A 7 0.73 6.60 3.06
N LEU A 8 0.41 5.57 3.86
CA LEU A 8 1.33 4.49 4.20
C LEU A 8 1.61 3.55 3.02
N HIS A 9 0.78 3.56 1.97
CA HIS A 9 1.01 2.67 0.82
C HIS A 9 0.38 3.22 -0.45
N CYS A 10 1.20 3.57 -1.43
CA CYS A 10 0.76 3.84 -2.79
C CYS A 10 1.88 3.59 -3.81
N HIS A 11 1.54 3.59 -5.10
CA HIS A 11 2.46 3.28 -6.20
C HIS A 11 2.64 4.45 -7.19
N PRO A 12 3.09 5.63 -6.74
CA PRO A 12 3.19 6.82 -7.59
C PRO A 12 4.17 6.62 -8.76
N SER A 13 5.16 5.73 -8.61
CA SER A 13 6.13 5.39 -9.65
C SER A 13 5.65 4.36 -10.67
N MET A 14 4.73 3.45 -10.33
CA MET A 14 4.50 2.23 -11.11
C MET A 14 4.09 2.51 -12.57
N LYS A 15 3.09 3.37 -12.78
CA LYS A 15 2.64 3.73 -14.13
C LYS A 15 3.69 4.60 -14.85
N PRO A 16 4.24 5.68 -14.26
CA PRO A 16 5.30 6.47 -14.89
C PRO A 16 6.55 5.67 -15.26
N TYR A 17 7.07 4.86 -14.35
CA TYR A 17 8.21 3.99 -14.62
C TYR A 17 7.90 3.02 -15.76
N GLY A 18 6.72 2.38 -15.75
CA GLY A 18 6.28 1.54 -16.88
C GLY A 18 6.25 2.29 -18.22
N ARG A 19 5.83 3.55 -18.21
CA ARG A 19 5.77 4.39 -19.42
C ARG A 19 7.12 4.91 -19.90
N SER A 20 8.16 4.82 -19.09
CA SER A 20 9.53 5.25 -19.43
C SER A 20 10.33 4.21 -20.23
N PHE A 21 9.78 3.02 -20.45
CA PHE A 21 10.42 2.01 -21.30
C PHE A 21 10.48 2.50 -22.75
N PRO A 22 11.52 2.09 -23.52
CA PRO A 22 12.63 1.21 -23.12
C PRO A 22 13.75 1.91 -22.34
N ASP A 23 13.78 3.25 -22.30
CA ASP A 23 14.92 4.02 -21.79
C ASP A 23 15.06 3.94 -20.27
N ARG A 24 13.95 3.73 -19.54
CA ARG A 24 13.86 3.69 -18.07
C ARG A 24 14.29 4.99 -17.39
N ILE A 25 14.28 6.08 -18.14
CA ILE A 25 14.63 7.43 -17.67
C ILE A 25 13.32 8.22 -17.57
N PRO A 26 13.07 8.93 -16.46
CA PRO A 26 11.86 9.73 -16.36
C PRO A 26 11.82 10.85 -17.41
N GLY A 27 10.62 11.11 -17.92
CA GLY A 27 10.37 12.22 -18.83
C GLY A 27 10.81 13.56 -18.24
N ALA A 28 11.50 14.37 -19.04
CA ALA A 28 11.98 15.70 -18.62
C ALA A 28 10.85 16.73 -18.48
N ASP A 29 9.74 16.52 -19.20
CA ASP A 29 8.52 17.33 -19.11
C ASP A 29 7.61 16.74 -18.02
N PRO A 30 7.22 17.52 -16.99
CA PRO A 30 6.35 17.01 -15.93
C PRO A 30 4.90 16.69 -16.37
N LEU A 31 4.54 17.01 -17.61
CA LEU A 31 3.21 16.79 -18.19
C LEU A 31 3.12 15.51 -19.04
N VAL A 32 4.20 14.74 -19.19
CA VAL A 32 4.19 13.46 -19.91
C VAL A 32 4.06 12.25 -18.98
N LYS A 33 3.45 11.17 -19.48
CA LYS A 33 3.01 10.01 -18.68
C LYS A 33 4.12 9.19 -18.05
N ASP A 34 5.35 9.34 -18.53
CA ASP A 34 6.57 8.72 -18.03
C ASP A 34 7.29 9.58 -16.98
N CYS A 35 6.68 10.68 -16.54
CA CYS A 35 7.15 11.50 -15.44
C CYS A 35 6.27 11.28 -14.19
N ILE A 36 6.88 11.05 -13.02
CA ILE A 36 6.16 10.84 -11.74
C ILE A 36 5.29 12.03 -11.33
N TYR A 37 5.59 13.23 -11.84
CA TYR A 37 4.78 14.42 -11.59
C TYR A 37 3.45 14.40 -12.33
N PHE A 38 3.32 13.61 -13.40
CA PHE A 38 2.14 13.64 -14.24
C PHE A 38 0.88 13.22 -13.50
N TYR A 39 -0.14 14.06 -13.62
CA TYR A 39 -1.50 13.73 -13.23
C TYR A 39 -2.47 14.18 -14.31
N GLY A 40 -3.30 13.25 -14.77
CA GLY A 40 -4.45 13.56 -15.61
C GLY A 40 -5.72 13.23 -14.85
N ASN A 41 -6.55 14.24 -14.57
CA ASN A 41 -7.87 14.04 -13.96
C ASN A 41 -8.62 12.93 -14.73
N PRO A 42 -9.17 11.90 -14.06
CA PRO A 42 -9.83 10.81 -14.75
C PRO A 42 -11.07 11.32 -15.51
N PRO A 43 -11.16 11.14 -16.83
CA PRO A 43 -12.34 11.52 -17.60
C PRO A 43 -13.58 10.78 -17.11
N PHE A 44 -14.75 11.43 -17.18
CA PHE A 44 -16.02 10.84 -16.74
C PHE A 44 -16.30 9.45 -17.35
N VAL A 45 -16.01 9.28 -18.65
CA VAL A 45 -16.15 7.99 -19.36
C VAL A 45 -15.27 6.91 -18.74
N LYS A 46 -14.04 7.23 -18.34
CA LYS A 46 -13.15 6.26 -17.67
C LYS A 46 -13.66 5.87 -16.29
N LYS A 47 -14.23 6.81 -15.54
CA LYS A 47 -14.88 6.51 -14.25
C LYS A 47 -16.06 5.57 -14.44
N ILE A 48 -16.91 5.78 -15.46
CA ILE A 48 -17.99 4.85 -15.80
C ILE A 48 -17.45 3.46 -16.16
N LEU A 49 -16.45 3.38 -17.04
CA LEU A 49 -15.86 2.09 -17.42
C LEU A 49 -15.25 1.37 -16.21
N ASN A 50 -14.60 2.09 -15.30
CA ASN A 50 -14.10 1.54 -14.06
C ASN A 50 -15.24 0.98 -13.18
N LYS A 51 -16.33 1.73 -12.96
CA LYS A 51 -17.50 1.21 -12.20
C LYS A 51 -18.06 -0.09 -12.75
N ILE A 52 -18.03 -0.25 -14.07
CA ILE A 52 -18.56 -1.42 -14.77
C ILE A 52 -17.57 -2.59 -14.72
N LEU A 53 -16.28 -2.34 -14.92
CA LEU A 53 -15.26 -3.38 -15.14
C LEU A 53 -14.38 -3.67 -13.93
N GLY A 54 -14.37 -2.80 -12.92
CA GLY A 54 -13.42 -2.84 -11.79
C GLY A 54 -11.97 -2.51 -12.17
N ILE A 55 -11.74 -1.96 -13.37
CA ILE A 55 -10.39 -1.76 -13.93
C ILE A 55 -10.00 -0.28 -13.94
N THR A 56 -8.85 0.05 -13.35
CA THR A 56 -8.37 1.43 -13.20
C THR A 56 -7.29 1.80 -14.21
N SER A 57 -7.72 2.28 -15.38
CA SER A 57 -6.83 2.63 -16.52
C SER A 57 -6.33 4.09 -16.54
N PHE A 58 -6.33 4.76 -15.40
CA PHE A 58 -5.86 6.15 -15.22
C PHE A 58 -4.94 6.25 -13.99
N PRO A 59 -3.99 7.21 -13.97
CA PRO A 59 -3.10 7.40 -12.82
C PRO A 59 -3.87 7.93 -11.61
N GLN A 60 -3.45 7.55 -10.41
CA GLN A 60 -4.12 7.88 -9.15
C GLN A 60 -3.22 8.66 -8.18
N ALA A 61 -1.91 8.46 -8.20
CA ALA A 61 -0.99 8.95 -7.17
C ALA A 61 0.20 9.80 -7.66
N GLY A 62 0.20 10.31 -8.90
CA GLY A 62 1.27 11.21 -9.36
C GLY A 62 1.42 12.46 -8.47
N ILE A 63 2.60 13.10 -8.44
CA ILE A 63 2.91 14.19 -7.48
C ILE A 63 1.91 15.35 -7.54
N GLN A 64 1.43 15.72 -8.72
CA GLN A 64 0.36 16.72 -8.87
C GLN A 64 -0.97 16.29 -8.23
N ALA A 65 -1.29 14.98 -8.23
CA ALA A 65 -2.48 14.45 -7.56
C ALA A 65 -2.32 14.53 -6.04
N LEU A 66 -1.15 14.16 -5.52
CA LEU A 66 -0.82 14.22 -4.09
C LEU A 66 -0.90 15.66 -3.57
N GLU A 67 -0.33 16.62 -4.29
CA GLU A 67 -0.43 18.04 -3.96
C GLU A 67 -1.88 18.52 -3.96
N LYS A 68 -2.64 18.22 -5.01
CA LYS A 68 -4.05 18.62 -5.10
C LYS A 68 -4.88 18.05 -3.94
N GLY A 69 -4.52 16.87 -3.44
CA GLY A 69 -5.15 16.23 -2.29
C GLY A 69 -4.68 16.73 -0.94
N GLY A 70 -3.63 17.56 -0.87
CA GLY A 70 -3.00 17.98 0.39
C GLY A 70 -2.15 16.90 1.06
N VAL A 71 -1.68 15.91 0.29
CA VAL A 71 -0.80 14.82 0.77
C VAL A 71 0.64 15.33 0.82
N GLY A 72 1.24 15.31 2.00
CA GLY A 72 2.61 15.79 2.22
C GLY A 72 3.64 14.67 2.36
N LEU A 73 3.18 13.43 2.57
CA LEU A 73 4.06 12.30 2.86
C LEU A 73 3.44 11.01 2.33
N VAL A 74 4.23 10.19 1.66
CA VAL A 74 3.82 8.86 1.23
C VAL A 74 4.93 7.83 1.46
N PHE A 75 4.55 6.57 1.60
CA PHE A 75 5.44 5.46 1.30
C PHE A 75 5.19 4.97 -0.13
N CYS A 76 6.20 5.14 -0.98
CA CYS A 76 6.18 4.64 -2.34
C CYS A 76 6.58 3.16 -2.33
N SER A 77 5.61 2.30 -2.62
CA SER A 77 5.80 0.86 -2.75
C SER A 77 6.37 0.55 -4.13
N LEU A 78 7.68 0.27 -4.18
CA LEU A 78 8.32 -0.20 -5.42
C LEU A 78 7.79 -1.59 -5.77
N TYR A 79 7.58 -1.86 -7.05
CA TYR A 79 6.96 -3.10 -7.47
C TYR A 79 7.58 -3.65 -8.77
N PRO A 80 8.60 -4.53 -8.63
CA PRO A 80 9.02 -5.43 -9.70
C PRO A 80 7.84 -6.31 -10.08
N PHE A 81 7.23 -6.02 -11.23
CA PHE A 81 5.91 -6.53 -11.58
C PHE A 81 5.92 -8.06 -11.70
N GLU A 82 5.06 -8.75 -10.96
CA GLU A 82 5.12 -10.21 -10.88
C GLU A 82 4.86 -10.86 -12.25
N LYS A 83 5.78 -11.74 -12.68
CA LYS A 83 5.63 -12.39 -13.99
C LYS A 83 4.47 -13.38 -14.05
N GLY A 84 3.84 -13.70 -12.91
CA GLY A 84 2.59 -14.45 -12.83
C GLY A 84 1.46 -13.83 -13.67
N PHE A 85 1.47 -12.51 -13.87
CA PHE A 85 0.53 -11.80 -14.74
C PHE A 85 0.76 -11.99 -16.25
N VAL A 86 2.00 -12.30 -16.67
CA VAL A 86 2.38 -12.30 -18.09
C VAL A 86 2.80 -13.67 -18.62
N ARG A 87 3.13 -14.64 -17.75
CA ARG A 87 3.69 -15.94 -18.16
C ARG A 87 2.69 -17.10 -18.25
N LYS A 88 1.65 -17.16 -17.41
CA LYS A 88 0.67 -18.25 -17.41
C LYS A 88 -0.59 -17.83 -18.15
N ASN A 89 -0.55 -17.81 -19.48
CA ASN A 89 -1.73 -17.43 -20.26
C ASN A 89 -2.23 -18.54 -21.17
N ALA A 90 -3.56 -18.73 -21.12
CA ALA A 90 -4.35 -19.49 -22.09
C ALA A 90 -4.60 -18.70 -23.39
N LEU A 91 -4.03 -17.49 -23.50
CA LEU A 91 -4.21 -16.55 -24.61
C LEU A 91 -2.90 -16.39 -25.42
N PRO A 92 -2.98 -16.22 -26.76
CA PRO A 92 -1.85 -15.83 -27.60
C PRO A 92 -1.16 -14.53 -27.15
N GLY A 93 0.16 -14.40 -27.38
CA GLY A 93 1.03 -13.37 -26.80
C GLY A 93 0.54 -11.91 -26.89
N ASP A 94 0.08 -11.44 -28.05
CA ASP A 94 -0.37 -10.05 -28.20
C ASP A 94 -1.64 -9.74 -27.38
N LEU A 95 -2.55 -10.72 -27.24
CA LEU A 95 -3.78 -10.58 -26.45
C LEU A 95 -3.49 -10.52 -24.95
N VAL A 96 -2.44 -11.19 -24.49
CA VAL A 96 -1.93 -11.08 -23.12
C VAL A 96 -1.46 -9.65 -22.87
N THR A 97 -0.62 -9.13 -23.75
CA THR A 97 -0.05 -7.78 -23.61
C THR A 97 -1.13 -6.72 -23.58
N ASP A 98 -2.14 -6.82 -24.45
CA ASP A 98 -3.28 -5.89 -24.46
C ASP A 98 -4.12 -5.98 -23.19
N SER A 99 -4.41 -7.20 -22.70
CA SER A 99 -5.21 -7.42 -21.49
C SER A 99 -4.50 -6.89 -20.24
N VAL A 100 -3.21 -7.20 -20.09
CA VAL A 100 -2.41 -6.73 -18.95
C VAL A 100 -2.26 -5.21 -19.00
N ASN A 101 -2.02 -4.61 -20.17
CA ASN A 101 -1.93 -3.15 -20.29
C ASN A 101 -3.27 -2.46 -19.99
N LEU A 102 -4.40 -3.07 -20.35
CA LEU A 102 -5.72 -2.55 -20.02
C LEU A 102 -5.95 -2.51 -18.50
N VAL A 103 -5.54 -3.58 -17.79
CA VAL A 103 -5.71 -3.73 -16.34
C VAL A 103 -4.75 -2.80 -15.57
N THR A 104 -3.49 -2.75 -15.97
CA THR A 104 -2.40 -2.16 -15.18
C THR A 104 -2.02 -0.74 -15.62
N GLY A 105 -2.21 -0.43 -16.90
CA GLY A 105 -1.84 0.85 -17.49
C GLY A 105 -0.34 1.10 -17.63
N ILE A 106 0.54 0.11 -17.39
CA ILE A 106 2.00 0.27 -17.37
C ILE A 106 2.66 0.38 -18.75
N GLY A 107 1.93 0.15 -19.84
CA GLY A 107 2.46 0.26 -21.21
C GLY A 107 2.98 -1.06 -21.77
N LYS A 108 2.93 -1.19 -23.12
CA LYS A 108 3.27 -2.43 -23.82
C LYS A 108 4.77 -2.76 -23.76
N GLU A 109 5.63 -1.75 -23.89
CA GLU A 109 7.08 -1.94 -23.86
C GLU A 109 7.57 -2.45 -22.50
N ARG A 110 6.98 -1.93 -21.41
CA ARG A 110 7.15 -2.48 -20.06
C ARG A 110 6.73 -3.95 -19.98
N ILE A 111 5.58 -4.31 -20.53
CA ILE A 111 5.08 -5.70 -20.52
C ILE A 111 6.03 -6.62 -21.29
N HIS A 112 6.52 -6.20 -22.46
CA HIS A 112 7.53 -6.96 -23.21
C HIS A 112 8.82 -7.14 -22.40
N TYR A 113 9.28 -6.10 -21.69
CA TYR A 113 10.43 -6.20 -20.80
C TYR A 113 10.21 -7.25 -19.69
N ILE A 114 9.02 -7.27 -19.06
CA ILE A 114 8.69 -8.24 -18.00
C ILE A 114 8.60 -9.68 -18.55
N GLN A 115 8.08 -9.84 -19.77
CA GLN A 115 7.95 -11.13 -20.45
C GLN A 115 9.31 -11.76 -20.78
N ASP A 116 10.32 -10.95 -21.12
CA ASP A 116 11.68 -11.42 -21.37
C ASP A 116 12.26 -12.11 -20.11
N GLN A 117 12.81 -13.32 -20.31
CA GLN A 117 13.33 -14.13 -19.24
C GLN A 117 14.68 -13.65 -18.71
N ASN A 118 15.43 -12.88 -19.51
CA ASN A 118 16.72 -12.34 -19.12
C ASN A 118 16.60 -11.18 -18.11
N ASN A 119 15.41 -10.59 -17.98
CA ASN A 119 15.17 -9.49 -17.06
C ASN A 119 14.78 -10.01 -15.67
N GLY A 120 15.66 -9.79 -14.68
CA GLY A 120 15.47 -10.17 -13.28
C GLY A 120 14.55 -9.25 -12.50
N TYR A 121 13.98 -9.74 -11.39
CA TYR A 121 13.19 -8.90 -10.50
C TYR A 121 14.05 -7.89 -9.74
N PHE A 122 15.23 -8.30 -9.27
CA PHE A 122 16.11 -7.41 -8.52
C PHE A 122 16.64 -6.25 -9.37
N THR A 123 17.06 -6.53 -10.60
CA THR A 123 17.46 -5.47 -11.55
C THR A 123 16.30 -4.53 -11.84
N ASP A 124 15.07 -5.05 -11.91
CA ASP A 124 13.89 -4.22 -12.13
C ASP A 124 13.56 -3.32 -10.92
N LEU A 125 13.74 -3.83 -9.70
CA LEU A 125 13.66 -3.07 -8.47
C LEU A 125 14.69 -1.93 -8.45
N GLU A 126 15.95 -2.23 -8.79
CA GLU A 126 17.04 -1.25 -8.86
C GLU A 126 16.75 -0.16 -9.91
N ASN A 127 16.16 -0.53 -11.04
CA ASN A 127 15.79 0.40 -12.10
C ASN A 127 14.64 1.34 -11.67
N GLU A 128 13.61 0.83 -11.00
CA GLU A 128 12.52 1.68 -10.48
C GLU A 128 13.04 2.63 -9.39
N TYR A 129 13.92 2.16 -8.51
CA TYR A 129 14.57 3.02 -7.53
C TYR A 129 15.47 4.08 -8.20
N ALA A 130 16.19 3.72 -9.27
CA ALA A 130 16.98 4.69 -10.05
C ALA A 130 16.09 5.74 -10.74
N PHE A 131 14.93 5.33 -11.26
CA PHE A 131 13.92 6.22 -11.84
C PHE A 131 13.44 7.28 -10.83
N LEU A 132 13.17 6.87 -9.58
CA LEU A 132 12.83 7.80 -8.49
C LEU A 132 13.99 8.73 -8.12
N LYS A 133 15.23 8.23 -8.04
CA LYS A 133 16.37 9.11 -7.72
C LYS A 133 16.62 10.18 -8.77
N ALA A 134 16.26 9.92 -10.03
CA ALA A 134 16.59 10.81 -11.14
C ALA A 134 15.87 12.18 -11.10
N LEU A 135 14.74 12.30 -10.39
CA LEU A 135 14.04 13.59 -10.20
C LEU A 135 13.92 14.01 -8.72
N ASP A 136 14.63 13.33 -7.83
CA ASP A 136 14.63 13.63 -6.39
C ASP A 136 15.09 15.09 -6.14
N GLY A 137 14.33 15.82 -5.33
CA GLY A 137 14.56 17.23 -5.00
C GLY A 137 14.33 18.23 -6.16
N ARG A 138 14.04 17.77 -7.38
CA ARG A 138 13.86 18.66 -8.54
C ARG A 138 12.53 19.42 -8.44
N ILE A 139 12.60 20.74 -8.58
CA ILE A 139 11.41 21.61 -8.55
C ILE A 139 10.83 21.78 -9.96
N PHE A 140 9.52 21.59 -10.07
CA PHE A 140 8.72 21.89 -11.26
C PHE A 140 7.65 22.95 -10.94
N THR A 141 7.31 23.77 -11.93
CA THR A 141 6.31 24.83 -11.78
C THR A 141 5.04 24.47 -12.55
N PHE A 142 3.90 24.55 -11.88
CA PHE A 142 2.57 24.27 -12.44
C PHE A 142 1.65 25.46 -12.14
N GLY A 143 1.47 26.33 -13.13
CA GLY A 143 0.81 27.62 -12.92
C GLY A 143 1.61 28.47 -11.93
N SER A 144 0.99 28.86 -10.81
CA SER A 144 1.64 29.62 -9.74
C SER A 144 2.27 28.76 -8.65
N LYS A 145 2.08 27.43 -8.69
CA LYS A 145 2.59 26.51 -7.66
C LYS A 145 3.93 25.92 -8.08
N LYS A 146 4.85 25.83 -7.13
CA LYS A 146 6.08 25.04 -7.26
C LYS A 146 5.88 23.73 -6.50
N LEU A 147 6.26 22.61 -7.13
CA LEU A 147 6.15 21.28 -6.57
C LEU A 147 7.52 20.59 -6.61
N ARG A 148 7.82 19.82 -5.56
CA ARG A 148 8.92 18.87 -5.53
C ARG A 148 8.53 17.62 -4.75
N TYR A 149 9.24 16.53 -4.96
CA TYR A 149 9.31 15.44 -3.98
C TYR A 149 10.73 15.27 -3.47
N VAL A 150 10.85 14.68 -2.28
CA VAL A 150 12.13 14.38 -1.64
C VAL A 150 12.09 12.95 -1.09
N LEU A 151 13.08 12.13 -1.45
CA LEU A 151 13.27 10.80 -0.89
C LEU A 151 13.81 10.91 0.56
N LEU A 152 13.20 10.16 1.47
CA LEU A 152 13.59 10.16 2.87
C LEU A 152 14.70 9.15 3.15
N ILE A 153 15.69 9.58 3.93
CA ILE A 153 16.72 8.71 4.51
C ILE A 153 16.27 8.21 5.90
N ASP A 154 15.60 9.09 6.65
CA ASP A 154 15.04 8.87 7.98
C ASP A 154 13.93 9.91 8.26
N PHE A 155 13.36 9.87 9.47
CA PHE A 155 12.34 10.84 9.89
C PHE A 155 12.89 12.25 10.12
N GLN A 156 14.16 12.41 10.52
CA GLN A 156 14.76 13.71 10.83
C GLN A 156 14.87 14.60 9.59
N HIS A 157 14.98 14.01 8.39
CA HIS A 157 14.89 14.72 7.11
C HIS A 157 13.63 15.60 6.99
N ILE A 158 12.49 15.17 7.53
CA ILE A 158 11.25 15.95 7.47
C ILE A 158 11.37 17.22 8.34
N ALA A 159 11.94 17.09 9.54
CA ALA A 159 12.10 18.20 10.47
C ALA A 159 13.14 19.22 10.03
N GLN A 160 14.16 18.79 9.27
CA GLN A 160 15.25 19.64 8.78
C GLN A 160 14.90 20.37 7.47
N SER A 161 13.89 19.87 6.74
CA SER A 161 13.40 20.52 5.52
C SER A 161 12.61 21.79 5.88
N THR A 162 13.27 22.93 5.70
CA THR A 162 12.82 24.26 6.13
C THR A 162 12.40 25.16 4.97
N ASP A 163 12.14 24.58 3.80
CA ASP A 163 12.03 25.35 2.56
C ASP A 163 10.56 25.65 2.18
N ASP A 164 10.15 26.90 2.33
CA ASP A 164 8.83 27.43 1.94
C ASP A 164 8.68 27.67 0.42
N GLU A 165 9.70 27.36 -0.39
CA GLU A 165 9.69 27.68 -1.83
C GLU A 165 8.80 26.77 -2.69
N ALA A 166 8.49 25.55 -2.24
CA ALA A 166 7.73 24.58 -3.01
C ALA A 166 6.91 23.65 -2.11
N TYR A 167 5.72 23.29 -2.58
CA TYR A 167 4.97 22.19 -1.98
C TYR A 167 5.80 20.90 -2.12
N THR A 168 6.13 20.30 -0.97
CA THR A 168 7.03 19.15 -0.89
C THR A 168 6.24 17.90 -0.52
N VAL A 169 6.33 16.87 -1.36
CA VAL A 169 5.90 15.51 -1.02
C VAL A 169 7.12 14.72 -0.55
N TYR A 170 7.15 14.33 0.73
CA TYR A 170 8.18 13.43 1.25
C TYR A 170 7.84 11.98 0.86
N ILE A 171 8.84 11.22 0.45
CA ILE A 171 8.66 9.83 0.00
C ILE A 171 9.57 8.92 0.81
N GLY A 172 8.97 8.12 1.70
CA GLY A 172 9.61 6.92 2.24
C GLY A 172 9.54 5.77 1.25
N LEU A 173 10.45 4.80 1.34
CA LEU A 173 10.42 3.62 0.48
C LEU A 173 9.90 2.39 1.22
N SER A 174 9.11 1.61 0.49
CA SER A 174 8.82 0.20 0.73
C SER A 174 8.95 -0.53 -0.61
N PHE A 175 8.87 -1.85 -0.61
CA PHE A 175 8.56 -2.58 -1.84
C PHE A 175 7.64 -3.75 -1.52
N GLU A 176 6.93 -4.20 -2.54
CA GLU A 176 5.86 -5.16 -2.38
C GLU A 176 6.18 -6.51 -3.02
N GLY A 177 6.23 -7.52 -2.16
CA GLY A 177 6.58 -8.90 -2.48
C GLY A 177 8.09 -9.13 -2.50
N MET A 178 8.54 -10.09 -1.69
CA MET A 178 9.95 -10.50 -1.63
C MET A 178 10.47 -11.20 -2.88
N HIS A 179 9.62 -11.50 -3.87
CA HIS A 179 10.07 -11.95 -5.19
C HIS A 179 10.99 -10.91 -5.84
N ALA A 180 10.85 -9.63 -5.45
CA ALA A 180 11.71 -8.51 -5.83
C ALA A 180 13.21 -8.78 -5.65
N LEU A 181 13.62 -9.66 -4.73
CA LEU A 181 15.03 -9.94 -4.47
C LEU A 181 15.67 -10.97 -5.40
N TYR A 182 14.87 -11.68 -6.21
CA TYR A 182 15.40 -12.71 -7.11
C TYR A 182 16.03 -12.09 -8.36
N ASN A 183 17.23 -12.59 -8.71
CA ASN A 183 17.89 -12.19 -9.96
C ASN A 183 17.20 -12.77 -11.21
N ARG A 184 16.44 -13.85 -11.06
CA ARG A 184 15.68 -14.48 -12.14
C ARG A 184 14.36 -15.00 -11.61
N PHE A 185 13.32 -14.97 -12.44
CA PHE A 185 12.00 -15.44 -12.04
C PHE A 185 11.95 -16.94 -11.77
N GLU A 186 12.60 -17.72 -12.62
CA GLU A 186 12.66 -19.18 -12.55
C GLU A 186 13.37 -19.70 -11.29
N ASP A 187 14.10 -18.83 -10.59
CA ASP A 187 14.75 -19.17 -9.33
C ASP A 187 13.79 -19.05 -8.13
N VAL A 188 12.59 -18.48 -8.31
CA VAL A 188 11.58 -18.34 -7.25
C VAL A 188 11.18 -19.73 -6.73
N GLY A 189 11.36 -19.93 -5.43
CA GLY A 189 11.13 -21.22 -4.77
C GLY A 189 12.23 -22.27 -4.98
N SER A 190 13.35 -21.91 -5.63
CA SER A 190 14.51 -22.80 -5.78
C SER A 190 15.18 -23.12 -4.44
N ASP A 191 15.61 -24.37 -4.29
CA ASP A 191 16.39 -24.82 -3.14
C ASP A 191 17.90 -24.66 -3.30
N ASP A 192 18.36 -24.20 -4.47
CA ASP A 192 19.78 -24.00 -4.79
C ASP A 192 20.45 -23.05 -3.77
N PRO A 193 21.52 -23.49 -3.07
CA PRO A 193 22.27 -22.64 -2.15
C PRO A 193 22.77 -21.33 -2.76
N LEU A 194 23.12 -21.31 -4.06
CA LEU A 194 23.59 -20.10 -4.74
C LEU A 194 22.45 -19.09 -4.93
N VAL A 195 21.23 -19.55 -5.21
CA VAL A 195 20.04 -18.69 -5.26
C VAL A 195 19.77 -18.09 -3.88
N LYS A 196 19.79 -18.93 -2.83
CA LYS A 196 19.58 -18.50 -1.44
C LYS A 196 20.62 -17.45 -1.00
N GLN A 197 21.89 -17.67 -1.34
CA GLN A 197 22.95 -16.69 -1.08
C GLN A 197 22.70 -15.38 -1.85
N SER A 198 22.30 -15.45 -3.12
CA SER A 198 22.04 -14.26 -3.92
C SER A 198 20.89 -13.39 -3.38
N LEU A 199 19.88 -14.01 -2.76
CA LEU A 199 18.79 -13.28 -2.07
C LEU A 199 19.32 -12.52 -0.86
N MET A 200 20.18 -13.15 -0.06
CA MET A 200 20.82 -12.51 1.10
C MET A 200 21.73 -11.36 0.66
N ASP A 201 22.50 -11.54 -0.42
CA ASP A 201 23.37 -10.51 -0.98
C ASP A 201 22.55 -9.33 -1.51
N ASN A 202 21.45 -9.59 -2.21
CA ASN A 202 20.55 -8.55 -2.73
C ASN A 202 19.82 -7.82 -1.59
N LEU A 203 19.41 -8.53 -0.54
CA LEU A 203 18.89 -7.88 0.67
C LEU A 203 19.94 -6.98 1.32
N ALA A 204 21.20 -7.43 1.43
CA ALA A 204 22.27 -6.61 1.97
C ALA A 204 22.50 -5.32 1.15
N LYS A 205 22.38 -5.38 -0.18
CA LYS A 205 22.41 -4.19 -1.05
C LYS A 205 21.27 -3.23 -0.74
N VAL A 206 20.03 -3.73 -0.60
CA VAL A 206 18.87 -2.91 -0.24
C VAL A 206 19.07 -2.24 1.12
N LYS A 207 19.52 -2.99 2.13
CA LYS A 207 19.78 -2.44 3.47
C LYS A 207 20.89 -1.38 3.48
N ALA A 208 21.75 -1.38 2.46
CA ALA A 208 22.80 -0.40 2.25
C ALA A 208 22.39 0.79 1.37
N TRP A 209 21.17 0.83 0.83
CA TRP A 209 20.69 2.01 0.10
C TRP A 209 20.61 3.23 1.01
N PRO A 210 20.94 4.44 0.50
CA PRO A 210 20.74 5.68 1.26
C PRO A 210 19.30 5.84 1.76
N HIS A 211 18.33 5.55 0.88
CA HIS A 211 16.89 5.56 1.17
C HIS A 211 16.44 4.13 1.51
N CYS A 212 17.02 3.51 2.54
CA CYS A 212 16.68 2.15 2.93
C CYS A 212 15.17 2.04 3.26
N PRO A 213 14.43 1.06 2.72
CA PRO A 213 13.01 0.89 3.03
C PRO A 213 12.74 0.73 4.51
N LEU A 214 11.70 1.39 5.04
CA LEU A 214 11.29 1.22 6.44
C LEU A 214 10.68 -0.17 6.66
N PHE A 215 9.90 -0.63 5.69
CA PHE A 215 9.22 -1.92 5.71
C PHE A 215 9.09 -2.51 4.31
N ILE A 216 8.78 -3.80 4.24
CA ILE A 216 8.51 -4.54 3.00
C ILE A 216 7.24 -5.37 3.18
N THR A 217 6.35 -5.32 2.20
CA THR A 217 5.21 -6.25 2.13
C THR A 217 5.75 -7.63 1.75
N PHE A 218 5.72 -8.56 2.71
CA PHE A 218 6.52 -9.78 2.59
C PHE A 218 6.03 -10.70 1.45
N ALA A 219 4.72 -10.84 1.33
CA ALA A 219 4.03 -11.58 0.28
C ALA A 219 3.35 -10.61 -0.71
N HIS A 220 2.87 -11.13 -1.85
CA HIS A 220 1.99 -10.35 -2.74
C HIS A 220 0.96 -11.24 -3.45
N HIS A 221 0.77 -11.10 -4.77
CA HIS A 221 -0.25 -11.84 -5.49
C HIS A 221 0.12 -13.30 -5.79
N PHE A 222 1.40 -13.63 -5.94
CA PHE A 222 1.84 -14.99 -6.27
C PHE A 222 2.82 -15.53 -5.21
N TYR A 223 3.09 -16.83 -5.27
CA TYR A 223 4.14 -17.43 -4.45
C TYR A 223 5.49 -16.78 -4.76
N ASN A 224 6.13 -16.25 -3.72
CA ASN A 224 7.40 -15.54 -3.79
C ASN A 224 8.61 -16.43 -3.44
N GLY A 225 8.42 -17.74 -3.24
CA GLY A 225 9.49 -18.65 -2.83
C GLY A 225 9.75 -18.70 -1.31
N LEU A 226 9.05 -17.91 -0.49
CA LEU A 226 9.33 -17.71 0.94
C LEU A 226 8.13 -18.02 1.84
N CYS A 227 6.92 -17.61 1.43
CA CYS A 227 5.69 -17.79 2.21
C CYS A 227 4.47 -18.02 1.32
N GLY A 228 3.47 -18.68 1.87
CA GLY A 228 2.15 -18.70 1.25
C GLY A 228 1.43 -17.36 1.38
N HIS A 229 0.54 -17.09 0.43
CA HIS A 229 -0.17 -15.83 0.28
C HIS A 229 -1.68 -16.01 0.33
N ALA A 230 -2.41 -14.91 0.51
CA ALA A 230 -3.86 -14.85 0.43
C ALA A 230 -4.33 -14.60 -1.01
N ALA A 231 -5.58 -15.00 -1.32
CA ALA A 231 -6.20 -14.74 -2.61
C ALA A 231 -6.50 -13.24 -2.75
N SER A 232 -6.00 -12.62 -3.81
CA SER A 232 -6.05 -11.15 -4.00
C SER A 232 -6.48 -10.73 -5.41
N LEU A 233 -6.49 -11.64 -6.38
CA LEU A 233 -6.99 -11.37 -7.74
C LEU A 233 -8.39 -11.95 -7.87
N THR A 234 -9.39 -11.21 -7.39
CA THR A 234 -10.77 -11.71 -7.29
C THR A 234 -11.59 -11.45 -8.55
N ASP A 235 -11.19 -10.50 -9.38
CA ASP A 235 -11.91 -10.08 -10.58
C ASP A 235 -11.88 -11.15 -11.66
N PHE A 236 -13.02 -11.31 -12.34
CA PHE A 236 -13.19 -12.33 -13.37
C PHE A 236 -12.18 -12.19 -14.51
N SER A 237 -11.96 -10.96 -15.02
CA SER A 237 -11.01 -10.70 -16.11
C SER A 237 -9.57 -11.06 -15.74
N VAL A 238 -9.15 -10.74 -14.52
CA VAL A 238 -7.79 -11.03 -14.04
C VAL A 238 -7.62 -12.52 -13.74
N LYS A 239 -8.63 -13.19 -13.19
CA LYS A 239 -8.62 -14.66 -12.97
C LYS A 239 -8.48 -15.47 -14.24
N LEU A 240 -8.97 -14.97 -15.38
CA LEU A 240 -8.83 -15.66 -16.67
C LEU A 240 -7.37 -15.72 -17.18
N ILE A 241 -6.53 -14.78 -16.73
CA ILE A 241 -5.15 -14.61 -17.21
C ILE A 241 -4.09 -14.85 -16.12
N THR A 242 -4.50 -15.31 -14.93
CA THR A 242 -3.61 -15.52 -13.79
C THR A 242 -3.90 -16.83 -13.08
N ASN A 243 -2.89 -17.37 -12.39
CA ASN A 243 -3.05 -18.53 -11.52
C ASN A 243 -2.34 -18.31 -10.18
N GLN A 244 -3.13 -18.11 -9.13
CA GLN A 244 -2.71 -17.91 -7.74
C GLN A 244 -2.61 -19.22 -6.92
N SER A 245 -2.76 -20.41 -7.52
CA SER A 245 -2.95 -21.66 -6.77
C SER A 245 -1.72 -22.11 -5.96
N GLU A 246 -0.53 -21.72 -6.40
CA GLU A 246 0.72 -22.17 -5.80
C GLU A 246 0.92 -21.54 -4.43
N MET A 247 1.08 -22.38 -3.39
CA MET A 247 1.25 -21.95 -2.00
C MET A 247 0.14 -21.03 -1.44
N LEU A 248 -1.04 -21.00 -2.09
CA LEU A 248 -2.21 -20.28 -1.60
C LEU A 248 -2.64 -20.84 -0.23
N GLY A 249 -2.79 -19.96 0.77
CA GLY A 249 -3.23 -20.36 2.11
C GLY A 249 -2.19 -21.15 2.92
N LYS A 250 -0.91 -21.16 2.52
CA LYS A 250 0.17 -21.92 3.19
C LYS A 250 1.06 -21.03 4.08
N GLY A 251 1.84 -21.64 4.96
CA GLY A 251 2.73 -20.95 5.92
C GLY A 251 4.06 -20.45 5.35
N LEU A 252 4.97 -20.10 6.25
CA LEU A 252 6.36 -19.75 5.95
C LEU A 252 7.21 -21.00 5.76
N ASN A 253 8.09 -20.99 4.76
CA ASN A 253 9.13 -22.02 4.65
C ASN A 253 10.40 -21.62 5.44
N ALA A 254 11.39 -22.51 5.51
CA ALA A 254 12.62 -22.27 6.27
C ALA A 254 13.38 -21.02 5.79
N LEU A 255 13.53 -20.85 4.46
CA LEU A 255 14.17 -19.69 3.87
C LEU A 255 13.40 -18.40 4.17
N GLY A 256 12.07 -18.43 4.14
CA GLY A 256 11.23 -17.29 4.51
C GLY A 256 11.47 -16.84 5.95
N LYS A 257 11.59 -17.77 6.90
CA LYS A 257 11.96 -17.46 8.28
C LYS A 257 13.36 -16.85 8.37
N ASP A 258 14.33 -17.37 7.62
CA ASP A 258 15.69 -16.81 7.58
C ASP A 258 15.72 -15.39 6.99
N MET A 259 14.94 -15.13 5.94
CA MET A 259 14.81 -13.79 5.35
C MET A 259 14.15 -12.80 6.32
N ILE A 260 13.11 -13.22 7.07
CA ILE A 260 12.52 -12.40 8.15
C ILE A 260 13.56 -12.05 9.20
N ARG A 261 14.37 -13.02 9.65
CA ARG A 261 15.47 -12.75 10.60
C ARG A 261 16.49 -11.76 10.02
N ALA A 262 16.86 -11.91 8.76
CA ALA A 262 17.80 -11.01 8.10
C ALA A 262 17.25 -9.57 7.92
N LEU A 263 15.94 -9.42 7.68
CA LEU A 263 15.25 -8.13 7.64
C LEU A 263 15.24 -7.45 9.01
N LEU A 264 14.86 -8.20 10.05
CA LEU A 264 14.75 -7.72 11.43
C LEU A 264 16.11 -7.55 12.13
N ALA A 265 17.18 -8.13 11.62
CA ALA A 265 18.52 -7.98 12.17
C ALA A 265 18.99 -6.52 12.16
N LYS A 266 19.64 -6.11 13.26
CA LYS A 266 20.28 -4.79 13.46
C LYS A 266 21.77 -4.80 13.12
N THR A 267 22.33 -5.95 12.76
CA THR A 267 23.78 -6.17 12.59
C THR A 267 24.27 -6.01 11.15
N ASN A 268 23.37 -5.91 10.18
CA ASN A 268 23.65 -5.86 8.74
C ASN A 268 22.97 -4.67 8.05
N GLY A 269 22.92 -3.52 8.72
CA GLY A 269 22.26 -2.30 8.24
C GLY A 269 21.00 -1.96 9.03
N LYS A 270 20.21 -1.00 8.51
CA LYS A 270 18.96 -0.58 9.15
C LYS A 270 17.96 -1.75 9.19
N ARG A 271 17.26 -1.92 10.31
CA ARG A 271 16.15 -2.90 10.41
C ARG A 271 15.07 -2.52 9.39
N ILE A 272 14.58 -3.51 8.65
CA ILE A 272 13.41 -3.35 7.79
C ILE A 272 12.27 -4.17 8.40
N LEU A 273 11.15 -3.50 8.68
CA LEU A 273 9.98 -4.11 9.31
C LEU A 273 9.18 -4.95 8.31
N ILE A 274 8.37 -5.87 8.85
CA ILE A 274 7.55 -6.78 8.04
C ILE A 274 6.14 -6.21 7.95
N ASP A 275 5.70 -5.94 6.72
CA ASP A 275 4.30 -5.73 6.42
C ASP A 275 3.66 -7.08 6.04
N ILE A 276 2.64 -7.46 6.81
CA ILE A 276 1.99 -8.77 6.73
C ILE A 276 0.78 -8.81 5.78
N LYS A 277 0.48 -7.70 5.10
CA LYS A 277 -0.47 -7.70 4.00
C LYS A 277 -0.06 -8.72 2.93
N HIS A 278 -1.05 -9.29 2.25
CA HIS A 278 -0.93 -10.42 1.32
C HIS A 278 -0.49 -11.77 1.89
N MET A 279 0.11 -11.83 3.07
CA MET A 279 0.44 -13.13 3.69
C MET A 279 -0.85 -13.93 3.96
N SER A 280 -0.76 -15.26 3.81
CA SER A 280 -1.88 -16.11 4.22
C SER A 280 -2.12 -16.01 5.74
N ILE A 281 -3.31 -16.39 6.22
CA ILE A 281 -3.60 -16.47 7.66
C ILE A 281 -2.57 -17.36 8.38
N VAL A 282 -2.19 -18.49 7.77
CA VAL A 282 -1.20 -19.42 8.34
C VAL A 282 0.17 -18.75 8.46
N ALA A 283 0.62 -18.03 7.41
CA ALA A 283 1.90 -17.35 7.42
C ALA A 283 1.92 -16.18 8.42
N ARG A 284 0.82 -15.42 8.55
CA ARG A 284 0.67 -14.36 9.56
C ARG A 284 0.79 -14.92 10.97
N LYS A 285 0.08 -16.02 11.25
CA LYS A 285 0.17 -16.73 12.53
C LYS A 285 1.59 -17.18 12.85
N GLU A 286 2.26 -17.83 11.91
CA GLU A 286 3.64 -18.29 12.09
C GLU A 286 4.63 -17.13 12.27
N TYR A 287 4.37 -15.95 11.70
CA TYR A 287 5.16 -14.75 11.95
C TYR A 287 4.98 -14.24 13.39
N PHE A 288 3.75 -14.14 13.90
CA PHE A 288 3.52 -13.80 15.31
C PHE A 288 4.18 -14.81 16.26
N GLU A 289 4.06 -16.11 15.97
CA GLU A 289 4.75 -17.16 16.75
C GLU A 289 6.28 -17.00 16.73
N LEU A 290 6.86 -16.58 15.60
CA LEU A 290 8.29 -16.29 15.48
C LEU A 290 8.69 -15.08 16.33
N LEU A 291 7.88 -14.01 16.35
CA LEU A 291 8.12 -12.85 17.21
C LEU A 291 8.08 -13.23 18.70
N ASP A 292 7.10 -14.02 19.12
CA ASP A 292 6.97 -14.48 20.51
C ASP A 292 8.13 -15.38 20.95
N GLN A 293 8.69 -16.19 20.05
CA GLN A 293 9.76 -17.12 20.38
C GLN A 293 11.14 -16.47 20.36
N GLU A 294 11.41 -15.65 19.34
CA GLU A 294 12.76 -15.14 19.05
C GLU A 294 12.94 -13.68 19.44
N TYR A 295 11.86 -12.90 19.46
CA TYR A 295 11.89 -11.45 19.66
C TYR A 295 11.10 -10.98 20.89
N LYS A 296 10.68 -11.86 21.82
CA LYS A 296 9.90 -11.47 23.02
C LYS A 296 10.43 -10.29 23.85
N ASN A 297 11.76 -10.07 23.83
CA ASN A 297 12.42 -9.00 24.57
C ASN A 297 12.70 -7.77 23.68
N GLU A 298 12.35 -7.85 22.40
CA GLU A 298 12.40 -6.77 21.44
C GLU A 298 10.98 -6.37 21.06
N HIS A 299 10.67 -5.09 21.13
CA HIS A 299 9.40 -4.61 20.60
C HIS A 299 9.54 -4.48 19.07
N ILE A 300 8.95 -5.41 18.31
CA ILE A 300 8.93 -5.40 16.85
C ILE A 300 7.52 -5.00 16.38
N PRO A 301 7.34 -3.78 15.85
CA PRO A 301 6.05 -3.37 15.33
C PRO A 301 5.66 -4.15 14.09
N VAL A 302 4.40 -4.61 14.05
CA VAL A 302 3.81 -5.29 12.90
C VAL A 302 3.06 -4.28 12.06
N ILE A 303 3.30 -4.30 10.75
CA ILE A 303 2.67 -3.38 9.81
C ILE A 303 1.64 -4.13 8.98
N VAL A 304 0.51 -3.48 8.73
CA VAL A 304 -0.40 -3.77 7.63
C VAL A 304 -0.48 -2.51 6.80
N SER A 305 0.21 -2.45 5.67
CA SER A 305 0.35 -1.16 4.97
C SER A 305 -0.93 -0.72 4.24
N HIS A 306 -1.76 -1.67 3.80
CA HIS A 306 -3.03 -1.43 3.11
C HIS A 306 -4.01 -2.60 3.31
N GLY A 307 -4.67 -2.67 4.46
CA GLY A 307 -5.64 -3.71 4.83
C GLY A 307 -7.07 -3.21 4.99
N ALA A 308 -7.99 -4.16 5.21
CA ALA A 308 -9.32 -3.92 5.75
C ALA A 308 -9.65 -5.04 6.75
N ILE A 309 -10.63 -4.83 7.62
CA ILE A 309 -11.04 -5.82 8.62
C ILE A 309 -12.11 -6.78 8.07
N CYS A 310 -12.20 -7.97 8.66
CA CYS A 310 -13.27 -8.93 8.38
C CYS A 310 -14.57 -8.59 9.12
N GLY A 311 -14.49 -7.93 10.28
CA GLY A 311 -15.60 -7.75 11.21
C GLY A 311 -15.99 -9.04 11.94
N ASP A 312 -16.87 -8.92 12.93
CA ASP A 312 -17.46 -10.03 13.67
C ASP A 312 -18.73 -10.57 13.00
N ASP A 313 -19.31 -11.60 13.62
CA ASP A 313 -20.55 -12.23 13.15
C ASP A 313 -21.77 -11.29 13.14
N TYR A 314 -21.70 -10.11 13.77
CA TYR A 314 -22.78 -9.13 13.81
C TYR A 314 -22.59 -8.00 12.78
N ALA A 315 -21.35 -7.70 12.42
CA ALA A 315 -20.96 -6.69 11.43
C ALA A 315 -20.51 -7.27 10.08
N TYR A 316 -20.58 -8.61 9.87
CA TYR A 316 -20.17 -9.28 8.63
C TYR A 316 -20.83 -8.72 7.36
N ASN A 317 -22.02 -8.13 7.47
CA ASN A 317 -22.71 -7.53 6.33
C ASN A 317 -22.05 -6.22 5.87
N TRP A 318 -21.25 -5.55 6.69
CA TRP A 318 -20.58 -4.30 6.31
C TRP A 318 -19.22 -4.54 5.67
N PHE A 319 -18.51 -5.58 6.08
CA PHE A 319 -17.12 -5.81 5.74
C PHE A 319 -16.95 -7.02 4.83
N LEU A 320 -15.86 -7.06 4.06
CA LEU A 320 -15.51 -8.28 3.34
C LEU A 320 -14.79 -9.23 4.31
N SER A 321 -15.44 -10.34 4.65
CA SER A 321 -14.80 -11.43 5.39
C SER A 321 -14.07 -12.37 4.42
N ALA A 322 -12.76 -12.17 4.27
CA ALA A 322 -11.88 -12.96 3.40
C ALA A 322 -10.44 -12.97 3.92
N ASP A 323 -9.66 -13.99 3.57
CA ASP A 323 -8.26 -14.18 4.04
C ASP A 323 -7.29 -13.03 3.72
N ILE A 324 -7.64 -12.12 2.80
CA ILE A 324 -6.87 -10.93 2.47
C ILE A 324 -7.07 -9.78 3.49
N ASN A 325 -8.13 -9.87 4.28
CA ASN A 325 -8.50 -8.95 5.35
C ASN A 325 -8.11 -9.53 6.72
N PHE A 326 -8.30 -8.73 7.76
CA PHE A 326 -7.74 -8.97 9.10
C PHE A 326 -8.82 -9.25 10.14
N SER A 327 -8.58 -10.30 10.93
CA SER A 327 -9.43 -10.69 12.05
C SER A 327 -9.20 -9.81 13.28
N ASP A 328 -10.16 -9.80 14.20
CA ASP A 328 -10.07 -9.04 15.45
C ASP A 328 -8.82 -9.40 16.28
N LEU A 329 -8.46 -10.69 16.32
CA LEU A 329 -7.25 -11.14 17.01
C LEU A 329 -6.00 -10.49 16.41
N GLU A 330 -5.90 -10.44 15.08
CA GLU A 330 -4.74 -9.85 14.42
C GLU A 330 -4.67 -8.34 14.65
N ILE A 331 -5.81 -7.64 14.65
CA ILE A 331 -5.88 -6.22 14.98
C ILE A 331 -5.38 -5.95 16.40
N VAL A 332 -5.77 -6.76 17.37
CA VAL A 332 -5.30 -6.67 18.75
C VAL A 332 -3.79 -6.93 18.84
N LEU A 333 -3.27 -7.94 18.15
CA LEU A 333 -1.82 -8.24 18.12
C LEU A 333 -1.01 -7.10 17.46
N ILE A 334 -1.52 -6.49 16.39
CA ILE A 334 -0.91 -5.33 15.76
C ILE A 334 -0.84 -4.17 16.74
N ALA A 335 -1.93 -3.86 17.45
CA ALA A 335 -1.94 -2.82 18.48
C ALA A 335 -0.98 -3.10 19.64
N GLN A 336 -0.91 -4.34 20.12
CA GLN A 336 0.02 -4.75 21.18
C GLN A 336 1.49 -4.64 20.77
N SER A 337 1.78 -4.74 19.46
CA SER A 337 3.13 -4.53 18.91
C SER A 337 3.49 -3.06 18.69
N GLU A 338 2.60 -2.11 19.04
CA GLU A 338 2.68 -0.70 18.64
C GLU A 338 2.87 -0.55 17.11
N GLY A 339 2.19 -1.44 16.38
CA GLY A 339 2.19 -1.52 14.92
C GLY A 339 1.37 -0.41 14.25
N LEU A 340 1.21 -0.54 12.93
CA LEU A 340 0.46 0.41 12.12
C LEU A 340 -0.44 -0.33 11.12
N PHE A 341 -1.67 0.14 10.97
CA PHE A 341 -2.70 -0.44 10.10
C PHE A 341 -3.21 0.62 9.13
N GLY A 342 -2.72 0.58 7.89
CA GLY A 342 -3.20 1.38 6.77
C GLY A 342 -4.52 0.83 6.24
N ILE A 343 -5.56 1.65 6.20
CA ILE A 343 -6.87 1.28 5.66
C ILE A 343 -6.85 1.45 4.13
N GLN A 344 -7.06 0.35 3.42
CA GLN A 344 -7.08 0.27 1.95
C GLN A 344 -8.32 0.91 1.35
N LEU A 345 -8.15 1.64 0.24
CA LEU A 345 -9.25 2.29 -0.49
C LEU A 345 -9.71 1.50 -1.73
N ASP A 346 -9.55 0.17 -1.70
CA ASP A 346 -10.09 -0.74 -2.71
C ASP A 346 -11.52 -1.14 -2.33
N GLU A 347 -12.48 -0.77 -3.18
CA GLU A 347 -13.90 -1.08 -3.01
C GLU A 347 -14.12 -2.60 -2.83
N ARG A 348 -13.31 -3.42 -3.52
CA ARG A 348 -13.39 -4.90 -3.46
C ARG A 348 -12.88 -5.48 -2.14
N ARG A 349 -12.37 -4.65 -1.22
CA ARG A 349 -11.73 -5.06 0.03
C ARG A 349 -12.34 -4.38 1.25
N ILE A 350 -12.65 -3.09 1.14
CA ILE A 350 -13.09 -2.26 2.28
C ILE A 350 -14.51 -2.57 2.76
N ALA A 351 -15.37 -3.11 1.89
CA ALA A 351 -16.77 -3.36 2.21
C ALA A 351 -17.29 -4.65 1.57
N SER A 352 -18.38 -5.18 2.12
CA SER A 352 -19.06 -6.34 1.52
C SER A 352 -19.74 -5.97 0.20
N SER A 353 -19.92 -6.95 -0.68
CA SER A 353 -20.67 -6.74 -1.94
C SER A 353 -22.13 -6.33 -1.70
N HIS A 354 -22.73 -6.79 -0.59
CA HIS A 354 -24.06 -6.38 -0.17
C HIS A 354 -24.08 -4.89 0.15
N GLU A 355 -23.13 -4.44 0.96
CA GLU A 355 -23.02 -3.05 1.36
C GLU A 355 -22.81 -2.14 0.15
N ILE A 356 -21.84 -2.46 -0.72
CA ILE A 356 -21.59 -1.70 -1.96
C ILE A 356 -22.84 -1.60 -2.84
N ALA A 357 -23.59 -2.69 -2.99
CA ALA A 357 -24.79 -2.73 -3.81
C ALA A 357 -25.94 -1.85 -3.27
N LEU A 358 -26.06 -1.70 -1.95
CA LEU A 358 -27.09 -0.86 -1.33
C LEU A 358 -26.93 0.62 -1.72
N PHE A 359 -25.70 1.11 -1.81
CA PHE A 359 -25.45 2.55 -2.05
C PHE A 359 -25.34 2.94 -3.51
N ARG A 360 -25.00 2.00 -4.40
CA ARG A 360 -24.91 2.27 -5.83
C ARG A 360 -26.24 2.72 -6.46
N LYS A 361 -27.38 2.48 -5.81
CA LYS A 361 -28.67 2.66 -6.48
C LYS A 361 -29.16 4.10 -6.65
N HIS A 362 -28.84 5.08 -5.79
CA HIS A 362 -29.59 6.36 -5.80
C HIS A 362 -28.88 7.63 -5.27
N LEU A 363 -27.57 7.81 -5.49
CA LEU A 363 -26.85 8.95 -4.88
C LEU A 363 -26.36 9.99 -5.91
N GLY A 364 -26.60 11.27 -5.60
CA GLY A 364 -25.91 12.41 -6.24
C GLY A 364 -24.45 12.51 -5.77
N SER A 365 -23.64 13.36 -6.42
CA SER A 365 -22.17 13.41 -6.19
C SER A 365 -21.76 13.66 -4.74
N GLU A 366 -22.48 14.49 -4.00
CA GLU A 366 -22.19 14.78 -2.59
C GLU A 366 -22.47 13.58 -1.68
N ALA A 367 -23.60 12.90 -1.91
CA ALA A 367 -23.96 11.73 -1.13
C ALA A 367 -23.04 10.53 -1.42
N ILE A 368 -22.53 10.41 -2.66
CA ILE A 368 -21.49 9.43 -3.01
C ILE A 368 -20.23 9.65 -2.17
N LEU A 369 -19.74 10.89 -2.06
CA LEU A 369 -18.52 11.19 -1.30
C LEU A 369 -18.70 10.96 0.21
N LEU A 370 -19.83 11.39 0.79
CA LEU A 370 -20.13 11.13 2.20
C LEU A 370 -20.20 9.63 2.49
N HIS A 371 -20.70 8.87 1.52
CA HIS A 371 -20.80 7.42 1.61
C HIS A 371 -19.44 6.72 1.44
N ALA A 372 -18.58 7.18 0.53
CA ALA A 372 -17.22 6.69 0.42
C ALA A 372 -16.45 6.86 1.74
N ALA A 373 -16.59 8.03 2.38
CA ALA A 373 -16.04 8.29 3.70
C ALA A 373 -16.67 7.40 4.79
N LEU A 374 -17.93 6.97 4.65
CA LEU A 374 -18.57 6.06 5.60
C LEU A 374 -17.91 4.68 5.59
N PHE A 375 -17.48 4.15 4.44
CA PHE A 375 -16.74 2.89 4.39
C PHE A 375 -15.44 2.97 5.20
N VAL A 376 -14.66 4.03 5.00
CA VAL A 376 -13.43 4.28 5.74
C VAL A 376 -13.73 4.49 7.22
N TRP A 377 -14.74 5.31 7.55
CA TRP A 377 -15.13 5.56 8.93
C TRP A 377 -15.51 4.29 9.69
N ARG A 378 -16.24 3.37 9.06
CA ARG A 378 -16.61 2.10 9.72
C ARG A 378 -15.41 1.24 10.06
N GLN A 379 -14.38 1.23 9.21
CA GLN A 379 -13.11 0.57 9.51
C GLN A 379 -12.46 1.21 10.74
N ILE A 380 -12.30 2.54 10.74
CA ILE A 380 -11.71 3.32 11.85
C ILE A 380 -12.48 3.04 13.16
N ARG A 381 -13.79 3.23 13.14
CA ARG A 381 -14.66 3.04 14.30
C ARG A 381 -14.59 1.61 14.83
N TYR A 382 -14.71 0.61 13.97
CA TYR A 382 -14.73 -0.77 14.43
C TYR A 382 -13.42 -1.15 15.12
N ILE A 383 -12.27 -0.81 14.51
CA ILE A 383 -10.97 -1.05 15.12
C ILE A 383 -10.89 -0.34 16.49
N ALA A 384 -11.30 0.92 16.56
CA ALA A 384 -11.26 1.67 17.80
C ALA A 384 -12.11 1.04 18.93
N VAL A 385 -13.35 0.62 18.63
CA VAL A 385 -14.23 -0.07 19.58
C VAL A 385 -13.57 -1.36 20.08
N LEU A 386 -13.04 -2.16 19.15
CA LEU A 386 -12.38 -3.42 19.46
C LEU A 386 -11.19 -3.22 20.40
N LEU A 387 -10.35 -2.23 20.11
CA LEU A 387 -9.17 -1.94 20.92
C LEU A 387 -9.55 -1.40 22.31
N ASP A 388 -10.58 -0.57 22.41
CA ASP A 388 -11.07 -0.04 23.69
C ASP A 388 -11.60 -1.15 24.61
N ILE A 389 -12.38 -2.09 24.08
CA ILE A 389 -12.87 -3.26 24.82
C ILE A 389 -11.70 -4.14 25.31
N ASN A 390 -10.61 -4.19 24.54
CA ASN A 390 -9.37 -4.88 24.91
C ASN A 390 -8.43 -4.03 25.78
N ARG A 391 -8.86 -2.85 26.24
CA ARG A 391 -8.10 -1.91 27.07
C ARG A 391 -6.81 -1.41 26.43
N LEU A 392 -6.84 -1.16 25.11
CA LEU A 392 -5.73 -0.63 24.33
C LEU A 392 -6.05 0.80 23.81
N PRO A 393 -5.02 1.58 23.44
CA PRO A 393 -5.22 2.87 22.77
C PRO A 393 -5.99 2.69 21.47
N ALA A 394 -7.20 3.24 21.41
CA ALA A 394 -8.16 2.94 20.35
C ALA A 394 -7.82 3.60 19.01
N TRP A 395 -7.05 4.68 19.02
CA TRP A 395 -6.92 5.60 17.88
C TRP A 395 -5.49 5.69 17.35
N ASP A 396 -4.58 4.82 17.79
CA ASP A 396 -3.13 5.02 17.62
C ASP A 396 -2.52 4.19 16.49
N ILE A 397 -3.27 3.26 15.91
CA ILE A 397 -2.74 2.36 14.86
C ILE A 397 -3.35 2.60 13.48
N GLN A 398 -4.50 3.26 13.36
CA GLN A 398 -5.17 3.38 12.06
C GLN A 398 -4.55 4.54 11.27
N CYS A 399 -4.25 4.32 10.00
CA CYS A 399 -3.84 5.39 9.08
C CYS A 399 -4.36 5.12 7.67
N LEU A 400 -4.15 6.06 6.75
CA LEU A 400 -4.44 5.86 5.34
C LEU A 400 -3.37 4.97 4.70
N GLY A 401 -3.79 3.96 3.93
CA GLY A 401 -2.91 3.14 3.09
C GLY A 401 -3.62 2.86 1.78
N SER A 402 -3.64 3.84 0.88
CA SER A 402 -4.64 3.89 -0.19
C SER A 402 -4.55 2.80 -1.23
N ASP A 403 -3.33 2.32 -1.47
CA ASP A 403 -2.96 1.42 -2.55
C ASP A 403 -3.28 2.02 -3.94
N ASN A 404 -3.31 3.36 -4.03
CA ASN A 404 -3.50 4.05 -5.30
C ASN A 404 -2.40 3.67 -6.29
N ASP A 405 -2.83 3.42 -7.53
CA ASP A 405 -2.05 2.85 -8.62
C ASP A 405 -1.68 1.36 -8.47
N GLY A 406 -1.93 0.67 -7.34
CA GLY A 406 -1.67 -0.77 -7.12
C GLY A 406 -2.70 -1.75 -7.71
N ILE A 407 -3.24 -1.47 -8.91
CA ILE A 407 -4.30 -2.28 -9.53
C ILE A 407 -5.58 -2.36 -8.64
N VAL A 408 -5.83 -1.30 -7.86
CA VAL A 408 -7.04 -1.15 -7.04
C VAL A 408 -8.26 -0.73 -7.84
N ASN A 409 -9.44 -1.12 -7.36
CA ASN A 409 -10.70 -0.52 -7.78
C ASN A 409 -11.07 0.57 -6.76
N PRO A 410 -10.91 1.87 -7.09
CA PRO A 410 -11.15 2.93 -6.13
C PRO A 410 -12.61 2.95 -5.67
N ILE A 411 -12.84 3.42 -4.44
CA ILE A 411 -14.18 3.66 -3.93
C ILE A 411 -14.83 4.80 -4.73
N ASP A 412 -16.09 4.59 -5.14
CA ASP A 412 -16.87 5.61 -5.82
C ASP A 412 -16.88 6.94 -5.05
N GLY A 413 -16.30 8.00 -5.65
CA GLY A 413 -16.20 9.33 -5.04
C GLY A 413 -14.78 9.71 -4.63
N ILE A 414 -13.94 8.73 -4.32
CA ILE A 414 -12.53 8.91 -3.96
C ILE A 414 -11.70 8.12 -4.97
N TRP A 415 -11.36 8.78 -6.07
CA TRP A 415 -10.81 8.12 -7.26
C TRP A 415 -9.29 8.09 -7.27
N THR A 416 -8.70 9.16 -6.75
CA THR A 416 -7.27 9.45 -6.84
C THR A 416 -6.83 10.16 -5.56
N SER A 417 -5.53 10.26 -5.33
CA SER A 417 -5.01 10.98 -4.16
C SER A 417 -5.43 12.45 -4.12
N ALA A 418 -5.82 13.03 -5.26
CA ALA A 418 -6.38 14.37 -5.35
C ALA A 418 -7.71 14.55 -4.58
N ASP A 419 -8.39 13.45 -4.24
CA ASP A 419 -9.66 13.47 -3.52
C ASP A 419 -9.47 13.32 -1.99
N PHE A 420 -8.24 13.20 -1.46
CA PHE A 420 -8.02 12.91 -0.04
C PHE A 420 -8.36 14.06 0.90
N GLY A 421 -8.22 15.31 0.47
CA GLY A 421 -8.74 16.46 1.23
C GLY A 421 -10.26 16.38 1.41
N LEU A 422 -10.98 15.94 0.38
CA LEU A 422 -12.43 15.74 0.46
C LEU A 422 -12.80 14.56 1.37
N LEU A 423 -12.02 13.47 1.34
CA LEU A 423 -12.17 12.36 2.28
C LEU A 423 -12.02 12.83 3.73
N LYS A 424 -10.97 13.62 4.03
CA LYS A 424 -10.75 14.20 5.37
C LYS A 424 -11.98 14.98 5.86
N ASP A 425 -12.50 15.87 5.03
CA ASP A 425 -13.67 16.69 5.39
C ASP A 425 -14.91 15.85 5.69
N ARG A 426 -15.12 14.76 4.94
CA ARG A 426 -16.28 13.88 5.13
C ARG A 426 -16.10 12.88 6.26
N LEU A 427 -14.87 12.47 6.57
CA LEU A 427 -14.58 11.68 7.78
C LEU A 427 -14.88 12.47 9.04
N LEU A 428 -14.59 13.78 9.06
CA LEU A 428 -14.87 14.63 10.21
C LEU A 428 -16.36 14.66 10.57
N ILE A 429 -17.24 14.67 9.57
CA ILE A 429 -18.70 14.60 9.78
C ILE A 429 -19.07 13.33 10.54
N HIS A 430 -18.53 12.17 10.12
CA HIS A 430 -18.83 10.89 10.76
C HIS A 430 -18.20 10.77 12.15
N ALA A 431 -16.99 11.31 12.34
CA ALA A 431 -16.30 11.33 13.62
C ALA A 431 -17.04 12.18 14.65
N ASN A 432 -17.46 13.39 14.28
CA ASN A 432 -18.23 14.29 15.15
C ASN A 432 -19.57 13.66 15.53
N ALA A 433 -20.29 13.09 14.56
CA ALA A 433 -21.55 12.39 14.82
C ALA A 433 -21.41 11.20 15.79
N PHE A 434 -20.23 10.57 15.84
CA PHE A 434 -19.95 9.46 16.76
C PHE A 434 -19.61 9.93 18.18
N VAL A 435 -18.76 10.94 18.33
CA VAL A 435 -18.36 11.45 19.66
C VAL A 435 -19.48 12.23 20.35
N GLU A 436 -20.39 12.83 19.57
CA GLU A 436 -21.57 13.54 20.08
C GLU A 436 -22.75 12.61 20.40
N ASN A 437 -22.67 11.33 20.03
CA ASN A 437 -23.77 10.38 20.24
C ASN A 437 -23.84 9.94 21.71
N PRO A 438 -24.92 10.27 22.44
CA PRO A 438 -25.03 9.94 23.87
C PRO A 438 -25.15 8.44 24.15
N ASP A 439 -25.53 7.63 23.16
CA ASP A 439 -25.65 6.17 23.28
C ASP A 439 -24.32 5.46 23.05
N TYR A 440 -23.26 6.19 22.67
CA TYR A 440 -21.96 5.64 22.38
C TYR A 440 -20.91 6.16 23.37
N THR A 441 -20.29 5.26 24.13
CA THR A 441 -19.23 5.62 25.07
C THR A 441 -18.05 4.67 24.96
N MET A 442 -16.85 5.22 24.71
CA MET A 442 -15.60 4.48 24.93
C MET A 442 -15.40 4.27 26.43
N SER A 443 -14.87 3.12 26.83
CA SER A 443 -14.69 2.73 28.22
C SER A 443 -13.42 3.30 28.84
N MET A 444 -12.37 3.51 28.04
CA MET A 444 -11.11 4.08 28.53
C MET A 444 -11.12 5.61 28.47
N PRO A 445 -10.74 6.32 29.55
CA PRO A 445 -10.63 7.78 29.53
C PRO A 445 -9.68 8.31 28.46
N GLY A 446 -8.58 7.61 28.18
CA GLY A 446 -7.62 7.99 27.14
C GLY A 446 -8.14 7.84 25.70
N ASN A 447 -9.27 7.15 25.51
CA ASN A 447 -9.90 6.98 24.20
C ASN A 447 -11.04 7.99 23.96
N LEU A 448 -11.35 8.85 24.93
CA LEU A 448 -12.34 9.93 24.80
C LEU A 448 -11.68 11.18 24.23
N ILE A 449 -11.57 11.23 22.89
CA ILE A 449 -10.97 12.35 22.15
C ILE A 449 -11.98 13.00 21.20
N SER A 450 -11.67 14.19 20.70
CA SER A 450 -12.52 14.92 19.74
C SER A 450 -12.54 14.24 18.38
N GLY A 451 -13.59 14.49 17.58
CA GLY A 451 -13.65 13.96 16.21
C GLY A 451 -12.56 14.54 15.31
N GLU A 452 -12.16 15.80 15.54
CA GLU A 452 -11.01 16.44 14.90
C GLU A 452 -9.70 15.67 15.18
N GLU A 453 -9.46 15.31 16.45
CA GLU A 453 -8.27 14.57 16.85
C GLU A 453 -8.25 13.16 16.26
N ILE A 454 -9.39 12.46 16.21
CA ILE A 454 -9.50 11.14 15.55
C ILE A 454 -9.07 11.25 14.08
N VAL A 455 -9.62 12.23 13.35
CA VAL A 455 -9.32 12.42 11.93
C VAL A 455 -7.88 12.87 11.72
N GLU A 456 -7.33 13.76 12.56
CA GLU A 456 -5.93 14.17 12.48
C GLU A 456 -4.96 12.99 12.65
N LYS A 457 -5.22 12.15 13.66
CA LYS A 457 -4.46 10.92 13.92
C LYS A 457 -4.49 9.97 12.73
N PHE A 458 -5.68 9.69 12.19
CA PHE A 458 -5.85 8.83 11.02
C PHE A 458 -5.18 9.41 9.76
N MET A 459 -5.39 10.69 9.48
CA MET A 459 -4.93 11.30 8.23
C MET A 459 -3.41 11.47 8.20
N SER A 460 -2.73 11.64 9.34
CA SER A 460 -1.26 11.74 9.37
C SER A 460 -0.60 11.45 10.70
N GLY A 461 -1.24 11.78 11.83
CA GLY A 461 -0.59 11.77 13.15
C GLY A 461 -0.01 10.41 13.56
N ASN A 462 -0.74 9.32 13.32
CA ASN A 462 -0.30 7.98 13.69
C ASN A 462 0.92 7.54 12.87
N MET A 463 0.92 7.83 11.56
CA MET A 463 2.06 7.51 10.70
C MET A 463 3.30 8.32 11.05
N LEU A 464 3.14 9.62 11.35
CA LEU A 464 4.26 10.47 11.78
C LEU A 464 4.86 10.00 13.11
N SER A 465 4.00 9.67 14.10
CA SER A 465 4.42 9.12 15.40
C SER A 465 5.14 7.77 15.23
N PHE A 466 4.62 6.91 14.35
CA PHE A 466 5.24 5.63 14.04
C PHE A 466 6.63 5.80 13.41
N MET A 467 6.76 6.71 12.45
CA MET A 467 8.04 6.99 11.79
C MET A 467 9.06 7.61 12.74
N GLU A 468 8.65 8.53 13.62
CA GLU A 468 9.56 9.13 14.61
C GLU A 468 10.22 8.06 15.51
N LYS A 469 9.45 7.04 15.90
CA LYS A 469 9.95 5.93 16.70
C LYS A 469 10.87 5.00 15.89
N ASN A 470 10.45 4.66 14.67
CA ASN A 470 10.97 3.49 13.94
C ASN A 470 11.86 3.78 12.73
N PHE A 471 11.82 4.99 12.15
CA PHE A 471 12.56 5.35 10.94
C PHE A 471 13.75 6.26 11.25
N ARG A 472 14.86 5.62 11.66
CA ARG A 472 16.08 6.28 12.16
C ARG A 472 17.26 6.12 11.22
#